data_AF-A0A5S5C0H1-F1
#
_entry.id   AF-A0A5S5C0H1-F1
#
_cell.length_a   1.000
_cell.length_b   1.000
_cell.length_c   1.000
_cell.angle_alpha   90.00
_cell.angle_beta   90.00
_cell.angle_gamma   90.00
#
_symmetry.space_group_name_H-M   'P 1'
#
loop_
_entity.id
_entity.type
_entity.pdbx_description
1 polymer ?
#
loop_
_entity_poly.entity_id
_entity_poly.type
_entity_poly.pdbx_seq_one_letter_code
_entity_poly.pdbx_strand_id
1 'polypeptide(L)'
;MRKLSFLIVIIALGVMLAACSSISSTVDQAAAGITPGESKEIEKYNAYVGLNNLMTGRISEVLDHYFEKFGADQQPVIEKNLAFIMIGVAETERKVIDQANGYTASQPAFASADPVVIKLTPVIKDLLSVLDEMKAYYDSRGYVDDDFAKGKQLHTKLVTANVAYETVAKQYFTALQKMDNEQRQAELLKRKDADQQIMYNALKFMIDAEAVAIEMQEQGINAGNVLQLDMAKFKAKYDMMTEDLNALATIAKDKERIQKEGVNSFSIENYVHAATEAKAAASKIIERINKKQPVSDSDLNGQFLSTTDGTPENFYYLLGKAVERYNEIN
;
A
#
# COMPACT_ATOMS: atom_id res chain seq x y z
N MET A 1 23.75 -0.45 -13.26
CA MET A 1 22.80 -0.68 -12.15
C MET A 1 21.39 -0.60 -12.69
N ARG A 2 20.81 -1.73 -13.12
CA ARG A 2 19.36 -1.84 -13.25
C ARG A 2 18.82 -1.71 -11.84
N LYS A 3 18.32 -0.53 -11.47
CA LYS A 3 17.57 -0.37 -10.22
C LYS A 3 16.46 -1.42 -10.27
N LEU A 4 16.42 -2.36 -9.33
CA LEU A 4 15.20 -3.11 -9.06
C LEU A 4 14.15 -2.03 -8.85
N SER A 5 13.34 -1.79 -9.88
CA SER A 5 12.35 -0.74 -9.87
C SER A 5 11.17 -1.31 -9.12
N PHE A 6 11.34 -1.44 -7.81
CA PHE A 6 10.22 -1.43 -6.89
C PHE A 6 9.64 -0.03 -6.98
N LEU A 7 8.75 0.18 -7.93
CA LEU A 7 7.65 1.11 -7.72
C LEU A 7 6.93 0.56 -6.50
N ILE A 8 7.39 0.98 -5.32
CA ILE A 8 6.71 0.81 -4.05
C ILE A 8 5.47 1.68 -4.19
N VAL A 9 4.46 1.12 -4.84
CA VAL A 9 3.10 1.59 -4.73
C VAL A 9 2.66 1.13 -3.34
N ILE A 10 3.06 1.88 -2.31
CA ILE A 10 2.27 1.95 -1.07
C ILE A 10 1.00 2.70 -1.49
N ILE A 11 0.11 1.99 -2.20
CA ILE A 11 -1.31 2.26 -2.03
C ILE A 11 -1.48 2.01 -0.54
N ALA A 12 -1.84 3.07 0.19
CA ALA A 12 -2.58 2.87 1.41
C ALA A 12 -3.81 2.05 1.00
N LEU A 13 -3.70 0.71 1.00
CA LEU A 13 -4.84 -0.20 1.06
C LEU A 13 -5.37 -0.05 2.48
N GLY A 14 -5.75 1.18 2.80
CA GLY A 14 -6.10 1.64 4.11
C GLY A 14 -7.55 1.26 4.30
N VAL A 15 -7.80 0.05 4.81
CA VAL A 15 -8.79 -0.19 5.86
C VAL A 15 -10.21 0.34 5.56
N MET A 16 -10.60 0.62 4.32
CA MET A 16 -11.89 1.27 4.02
C MET A 16 -13.08 0.34 4.28
N LEU A 17 -12.85 -0.97 4.25
CA LEU A 17 -13.83 -1.98 4.65
C LEU A 17 -13.89 -2.20 6.18
N ALA A 18 -13.02 -1.55 6.93
CA ALA A 18 -12.81 -1.75 8.35
C ALA A 18 -13.30 -0.58 9.22
N ALA A 19 -14.23 0.23 8.70
CA ALA A 19 -15.10 1.10 9.52
C ALA A 19 -16.02 0.30 10.49
N CYS A 20 -15.80 -1.00 10.67
CA CYS A 20 -16.35 -1.82 11.75
C CYS A 20 -15.31 -2.74 12.43
N SER A 21 -14.01 -2.64 12.12
CA SER A 21 -13.01 -3.61 12.59
C SER A 21 -12.18 -3.16 13.80
N SER A 22 -12.59 -2.11 14.54
CA SER A 22 -12.11 -1.87 15.91
C SER A 22 -12.68 -2.90 16.91
N ILE A 23 -13.05 -4.07 16.41
CA ILE A 23 -13.53 -5.22 17.15
C ILE A 23 -12.37 -6.23 17.17
N SER A 24 -11.66 -6.23 18.30
CA SER A 24 -10.97 -7.40 18.83
C SER A 24 -11.80 -8.66 18.53
N SER A 25 -11.12 -9.77 18.23
CA SER A 25 -11.62 -11.07 17.76
C SER A 25 -12.60 -11.81 18.69
N THR A 26 -13.49 -11.11 19.37
CA THR A 26 -14.43 -11.60 20.38
C THR A 26 -15.77 -10.84 20.42
N VAL A 27 -16.07 -9.91 19.49
CA VAL A 27 -17.45 -9.36 19.40
C VAL A 27 -18.19 -10.06 18.28
N ASP A 28 -19.33 -10.65 18.63
CA ASP A 28 -20.27 -11.29 17.70
C ASP A 28 -20.53 -10.37 16.50
N GLN A 29 -20.18 -10.83 15.29
CA GLN A 29 -20.41 -10.12 14.03
C GLN A 29 -21.90 -9.75 13.83
N ALA A 30 -22.80 -10.47 14.51
CA ALA A 30 -24.24 -10.18 14.57
C ALA A 30 -24.58 -8.86 15.28
N ALA A 31 -23.76 -8.39 16.23
CA ALA A 31 -23.97 -7.14 16.94
C ALA A 31 -23.58 -5.90 16.10
N ALA A 32 -22.77 -6.09 15.05
CA ALA A 32 -22.31 -5.02 14.15
C ALA A 32 -23.17 -4.88 12.87
N GLY A 33 -24.25 -5.66 12.72
CA GLY A 33 -25.12 -5.60 11.54
C GLY A 33 -24.48 -6.06 10.23
N ILE A 34 -23.32 -6.74 10.28
CA ILE A 34 -22.59 -7.22 9.10
C ILE A 34 -23.24 -8.50 8.59
N THR A 35 -23.60 -8.53 7.31
CA THR A 35 -24.14 -9.75 6.69
C THR A 35 -23.04 -10.80 6.49
N PRO A 36 -23.38 -12.11 6.47
CA PRO A 36 -22.40 -13.16 6.19
C PRO A 36 -21.68 -13.01 4.83
N GLY A 37 -22.30 -12.32 3.86
CA GLY A 37 -21.68 -12.02 2.56
C GLY A 37 -20.59 -10.94 2.67
N GLU A 38 -20.89 -9.85 3.36
CA GLU A 38 -19.94 -8.75 3.62
C GLU A 38 -18.76 -9.23 4.47
N SER A 39 -19.00 -10.08 5.48
CA SER A 39 -17.92 -10.67 6.28
C SER A 39 -16.91 -11.46 5.42
N LYS A 40 -17.40 -12.28 4.48
CA LYS A 40 -16.54 -13.03 3.55
C LYS A 40 -15.78 -12.14 2.56
N GLU A 41 -16.40 -11.06 2.11
CA GLU A 41 -15.74 -10.07 1.26
C GLU A 41 -14.57 -9.40 1.98
N ILE A 42 -14.77 -8.98 3.23
CA ILE A 42 -13.75 -8.38 4.09
C ILE A 42 -12.60 -9.35 4.34
N GLU A 43 -12.91 -10.59 4.70
CA GLU A 43 -11.90 -11.63 4.93
C GLU A 43 -11.03 -11.88 3.68
N LYS A 44 -11.67 -11.98 2.52
CA LYS A 44 -10.98 -12.16 1.23
C LYS A 44 -10.11 -10.96 0.88
N TYR A 45 -10.63 -9.74 1.03
CA TYR A 45 -9.87 -8.52 0.81
C TYR A 45 -8.63 -8.47 1.71
N ASN A 46 -8.79 -8.75 3.01
CA ASN A 46 -7.70 -8.78 3.98
C ASN A 46 -6.67 -9.87 3.68
N ALA A 47 -7.09 -11.03 3.19
CA ALA A 47 -6.17 -12.07 2.74
C ALA A 47 -5.30 -11.60 1.56
N TYR A 48 -5.86 -10.82 0.63
CA TYR A 48 -5.12 -10.26 -0.50
C TYR A 48 -4.17 -9.15 -0.01
N VAL A 49 -4.60 -8.26 0.87
CA VAL A 49 -3.71 -7.30 1.53
C VAL A 49 -2.56 -7.99 2.26
N GLY A 50 -2.83 -9.09 2.96
CA GLY A 50 -1.82 -9.90 3.65
C GLY A 50 -0.76 -10.47 2.70
N LEU A 51 -1.20 -10.99 1.54
CA LEU A 51 -0.29 -11.45 0.48
C LEU A 51 0.56 -10.31 -0.06
N ASN A 52 -0.04 -9.15 -0.35
CA ASN A 52 0.68 -7.96 -0.77
C ASN A 52 1.76 -7.54 0.24
N ASN A 53 1.41 -7.50 1.53
CA ASN A 53 2.33 -7.10 2.59
C ASN A 53 3.52 -8.07 2.74
N LEU A 54 3.30 -9.38 2.56
CA LEU A 54 4.40 -10.35 2.51
C LEU A 54 5.35 -10.05 1.34
N MET A 55 4.79 -9.77 0.16
CA MET A 55 5.55 -9.49 -1.07
C MET A 55 6.38 -8.21 -0.95
N THR A 56 5.76 -7.11 -0.54
CA THR A 56 6.42 -5.79 -0.45
C THR A 56 7.24 -5.63 0.83
N GLY A 57 7.05 -6.50 1.81
CA GLY A 57 7.83 -6.56 3.04
C GLY A 57 8.91 -7.63 2.96
N ARG A 58 8.65 -8.77 3.61
CA ARG A 58 9.69 -9.78 3.89
C ARG A 58 10.33 -10.39 2.64
N ILE A 59 9.55 -10.64 1.58
CA ILE A 59 10.11 -11.19 0.33
C ILE A 59 11.06 -10.17 -0.32
N SER A 60 10.65 -8.91 -0.43
CA SER A 60 11.51 -7.83 -0.95
C SER A 60 12.80 -7.74 -0.15
N GLU A 61 12.71 -7.70 1.18
CA GLU A 61 13.87 -7.62 2.08
C GLU A 61 14.88 -8.77 1.82
N VAL A 62 14.39 -10.01 1.69
CA VAL A 62 15.25 -11.18 1.44
C VAL A 62 15.94 -11.08 0.08
N LEU A 63 15.23 -10.65 -0.97
CA LEU A 63 15.78 -10.48 -2.31
C LEU A 63 16.80 -9.34 -2.35
N ASP A 64 16.48 -8.19 -1.76
CA ASP A 64 17.34 -7.02 -1.71
C ASP A 64 18.64 -7.35 -0.95
N HIS A 65 18.54 -7.98 0.23
CA HIS A 65 19.70 -8.42 1.00
C HIS A 65 20.66 -9.31 0.20
N TYR A 66 20.12 -10.20 -0.64
CA TYR A 66 20.96 -11.04 -1.50
C TYR A 66 21.53 -10.26 -2.69
N PHE A 67 20.70 -9.54 -3.44
CA PHE A 67 21.11 -8.87 -4.68
C PHE A 67 21.98 -7.64 -4.43
N GLU A 68 21.87 -6.97 -3.28
CA GLU A 68 22.83 -5.94 -2.86
C GLU A 68 24.24 -6.51 -2.69
N LYS A 69 24.35 -7.77 -2.23
CA LYS A 69 25.65 -8.43 -2.03
C LYS A 69 26.23 -9.00 -3.32
N PHE A 70 25.42 -9.70 -4.11
CA PHE A 70 25.90 -10.50 -5.25
C PHE A 70 25.54 -9.91 -6.62
N GLY A 71 24.74 -8.84 -6.68
CA GLY A 71 24.21 -8.31 -7.93
C GLY A 71 23.07 -9.16 -8.50
N ALA A 72 22.33 -8.63 -9.47
CA ALA A 72 21.18 -9.28 -10.12
C ALA A 72 21.45 -9.69 -11.58
N ASP A 73 22.69 -9.58 -12.04
CA ASP A 73 23.10 -10.05 -13.37
C ASP A 73 23.19 -11.58 -13.38
N GLN A 74 23.40 -12.20 -14.55
CA GLN A 74 23.48 -13.68 -14.64
C GLN A 74 24.69 -14.28 -13.91
N GLN A 75 25.72 -13.47 -13.64
CA GLN A 75 26.91 -13.88 -12.91
C GLN A 75 26.99 -13.10 -11.61
N PRO A 76 27.19 -13.79 -10.46
CA PRO A 76 27.30 -13.11 -9.18
C PRO A 76 28.62 -12.34 -9.07
N VAL A 77 28.58 -11.22 -8.37
CA VAL A 77 29.77 -10.54 -7.84
C VAL A 77 30.27 -11.31 -6.63
N ILE A 78 31.52 -11.78 -6.68
CA ILE A 78 32.15 -12.54 -5.60
C ILE A 78 33.31 -11.74 -5.05
N GLU A 79 33.20 -11.34 -3.78
CA GLU A 79 34.26 -10.63 -3.07
C GLU A 79 35.34 -11.60 -2.55
N LYS A 80 36.59 -11.12 -2.48
CA LYS A 80 37.74 -11.93 -2.04
C LYS A 80 37.61 -12.47 -0.61
N ASN A 81 36.99 -11.70 0.29
CA ASN A 81 36.78 -12.08 1.70
C ASN A 81 35.27 -12.24 1.95
N LEU A 82 34.63 -13.14 1.20
CA LEU A 82 33.18 -13.33 1.30
C LEU A 82 32.78 -13.74 2.72
N ALA A 83 32.01 -12.87 3.37
CA ALA A 83 31.23 -13.18 4.55
C ALA A 83 29.78 -12.80 4.24
N PHE A 84 28.88 -13.79 4.25
CA PHE A 84 27.47 -13.59 3.96
C PHE A 84 26.63 -14.56 4.77
N ILE A 85 25.50 -14.07 5.28
CA ILE A 85 24.47 -14.84 5.96
C ILE A 85 23.18 -14.60 5.20
N MET A 86 22.50 -15.67 4.81
CA MET A 86 21.24 -15.57 4.10
C MET A 86 20.08 -15.42 5.10
N ILE A 87 19.27 -14.38 4.92
CA ILE A 87 17.98 -14.26 5.60
C ILE A 87 16.92 -15.04 4.82
N GLY A 88 15.82 -15.42 5.48
CA GLY A 88 14.74 -16.17 4.85
C GLY A 88 13.37 -15.74 5.33
N VAL A 89 12.34 -16.28 4.70
CA VAL A 89 10.94 -16.05 5.08
C VAL A 89 10.49 -17.19 6.00
N ALA A 90 10.03 -16.88 7.21
CA ALA A 90 9.61 -17.92 8.16
C ALA A 90 8.33 -18.61 7.70
N GLU A 91 8.16 -19.89 8.05
CA GLU A 91 6.98 -20.69 7.66
C GLU A 91 5.66 -20.06 8.14
N THR A 92 5.69 -19.40 9.30
CA THR A 92 4.52 -18.68 9.84
C THR A 92 4.09 -17.52 8.96
N GLU A 93 5.03 -16.85 8.29
CA GLU A 93 4.76 -15.73 7.39
C GLU A 93 4.20 -16.23 6.04
N ARG A 94 4.60 -17.43 5.61
CA ARG A 94 4.19 -18.02 4.31
C ARG A 94 2.73 -18.44 4.26
N LYS A 95 2.09 -18.67 5.42
CA LYS A 95 0.69 -19.10 5.51
C LYS A 95 -0.29 -18.17 4.78
N VAL A 96 0.04 -16.88 4.66
CA VAL A 96 -0.80 -15.90 3.96
C VAL A 96 -0.94 -16.21 2.46
N ILE A 97 0.02 -16.92 1.86
CA ILE A 97 -0.03 -17.33 0.45
C ILE A 97 -1.16 -18.33 0.23
N ASP A 98 -1.20 -19.38 1.06
CA ASP A 98 -2.24 -20.40 0.97
C ASP A 98 -3.60 -19.86 1.39
N GLN A 99 -3.64 -18.96 2.38
CA GLN A 99 -4.85 -18.27 2.78
C GLN A 99 -5.43 -17.46 1.61
N ALA A 100 -4.64 -16.59 0.98
CA ALA A 100 -5.09 -15.81 -0.18
C ALA A 100 -5.55 -16.71 -1.32
N ASN A 101 -4.80 -17.76 -1.65
CA ASN A 101 -5.18 -18.71 -2.68
C ASN A 101 -6.48 -19.47 -2.33
N GLY A 102 -6.73 -19.77 -1.06
CA GLY A 102 -7.96 -20.40 -0.59
C GLY A 102 -9.21 -19.55 -0.84
N TYR A 103 -9.09 -18.22 -0.78
CA TYR A 103 -10.21 -17.30 -1.01
C TYR A 103 -10.55 -17.06 -2.49
N THR A 104 -9.72 -17.51 -3.46
CA THR A 104 -9.99 -17.26 -4.89
C THR A 104 -11.25 -17.96 -5.40
N ALA A 105 -11.71 -19.00 -4.70
CA ALA A 105 -12.96 -19.71 -5.00
C ALA A 105 -14.17 -19.20 -4.18
N SER A 106 -13.94 -18.31 -3.22
CA SER A 106 -14.97 -17.76 -2.34
C SER A 106 -15.73 -16.61 -3.01
N GLN A 107 -17.01 -16.48 -2.66
CA GLN A 107 -17.85 -15.33 -3.02
C GLN A 107 -17.75 -14.22 -1.96
N PRO A 108 -17.86 -12.94 -2.36
CA PRO A 108 -17.98 -12.47 -3.75
C PRO A 108 -16.68 -12.65 -4.56
N ALA A 109 -16.82 -12.78 -5.87
CA ALA A 109 -15.68 -12.87 -6.77
C ALA A 109 -15.02 -11.50 -6.95
N PHE A 110 -13.69 -11.44 -6.81
CA PHE A 110 -12.91 -10.27 -7.18
C PHE A 110 -12.33 -10.54 -8.56
N ALA A 111 -13.15 -10.29 -9.59
CA ALA A 111 -12.85 -10.68 -10.98
C ALA A 111 -11.50 -10.13 -11.50
N SER A 112 -11.06 -8.98 -10.99
CA SER A 112 -9.77 -8.38 -11.29
C SER A 112 -8.60 -9.09 -10.61
N ALA A 113 -8.74 -9.58 -9.38
CA ALA A 113 -7.66 -10.11 -8.55
C ALA A 113 -7.58 -11.64 -8.47
N ASP A 114 -8.72 -12.35 -8.35
CA ASP A 114 -8.77 -13.81 -8.13
C ASP A 114 -7.91 -14.59 -9.15
N PRO A 115 -8.01 -14.33 -10.47
CA PRO A 115 -7.24 -15.09 -11.46
C PRO A 115 -5.73 -14.86 -11.35
N VAL A 116 -5.31 -13.69 -10.85
CA VAL A 116 -3.90 -13.35 -10.73
C VAL A 116 -3.30 -13.95 -9.46
N VAL A 117 -4.06 -14.00 -8.36
CA VAL A 117 -3.65 -14.73 -7.15
C VAL A 117 -3.40 -16.21 -7.45
N ILE A 118 -4.29 -16.86 -8.22
CA ILE A 118 -4.11 -18.26 -8.64
C ILE A 118 -2.79 -18.45 -9.42
N LYS A 119 -2.47 -17.53 -10.33
CA LYS A 119 -1.22 -17.57 -11.13
C LYS A 119 0.02 -17.28 -10.29
N LEU A 120 -0.10 -16.38 -9.31
CA LEU A 120 1.01 -15.92 -8.49
C LEU A 120 1.46 -16.97 -7.46
N THR A 121 0.51 -17.68 -6.86
CA THR A 121 0.76 -18.70 -5.83
C THR A 121 1.88 -19.70 -6.16
N PRO A 122 1.85 -20.42 -7.30
CA PRO A 122 2.92 -21.37 -7.63
C PRO A 122 4.28 -20.67 -7.80
N VAL A 123 4.31 -19.48 -8.39
CA VAL A 123 5.56 -18.76 -8.68
C VAL A 123 6.22 -18.25 -7.39
N ILE A 124 5.43 -17.77 -6.42
CA ILE A 124 5.95 -17.42 -5.09
C ILE A 124 6.51 -18.66 -4.39
N LYS A 125 5.81 -19.79 -4.45
CA LYS A 125 6.27 -21.04 -3.82
C LYS A 125 7.58 -21.54 -4.44
N ASP A 126 7.72 -21.46 -5.76
CA ASP A 126 8.96 -21.81 -6.46
C ASP A 126 10.11 -20.89 -6.05
N LEU A 127 9.88 -19.58 -5.99
CA LEU A 127 10.87 -18.61 -5.51
C LEU A 127 11.32 -18.92 -4.07
N LEU A 128 10.37 -19.12 -3.17
CA LEU A 128 10.63 -19.42 -1.77
C LEU A 128 11.42 -20.73 -1.59
N SER A 129 11.12 -21.75 -2.39
CA SER A 129 11.89 -23.00 -2.40
C SER A 129 13.35 -22.80 -2.79
N VAL A 130 13.62 -21.94 -3.79
CA VAL A 130 15.00 -21.57 -4.16
C VAL A 130 15.70 -20.83 -3.02
N LEU A 131 15.01 -19.89 -2.38
CA LEU A 131 15.54 -19.13 -1.25
C LEU A 131 15.88 -20.04 -0.06
N ASP A 132 15.09 -21.08 0.21
CA ASP A 132 15.38 -22.06 1.26
C ASP A 132 16.62 -22.89 0.95
N GLU A 133 16.78 -23.34 -0.30
CA GLU A 133 17.97 -24.08 -0.74
C GLU A 133 19.23 -23.22 -0.61
N MET A 134 19.13 -21.94 -0.98
CA MET A 134 20.20 -20.96 -0.81
C MET A 134 20.51 -20.73 0.65
N LYS A 135 19.48 -20.56 1.49
CA LYS A 135 19.67 -20.36 2.92
C LYS A 135 20.46 -21.50 3.55
N ALA A 136 20.08 -22.75 3.27
CA ALA A 136 20.80 -23.91 3.75
C ALA A 136 22.27 -23.92 3.30
N TYR A 137 22.55 -23.56 2.04
CA TYR A 137 23.91 -23.50 1.50
C TYR A 137 24.78 -22.42 2.15
N TYR A 138 24.25 -21.22 2.35
CA TYR A 138 25.01 -20.13 2.98
C TYR A 138 25.17 -20.33 4.49
N ASP A 139 24.15 -20.85 5.18
CA ASP A 139 24.21 -21.14 6.62
C ASP A 139 25.24 -22.23 6.93
N SER A 140 25.39 -23.23 6.05
CA SER A 140 26.41 -24.27 6.17
C SER A 140 27.80 -23.82 5.71
N ARG A 141 27.95 -22.59 5.20
CA ARG A 141 29.16 -22.09 4.53
C ARG A 141 29.62 -22.99 3.37
N GLY A 142 28.69 -23.61 2.64
CA GLY A 142 29.02 -24.56 1.57
C GLY A 142 29.90 -23.96 0.46
N TYR A 143 29.90 -22.64 0.32
CA TYR A 143 30.79 -21.92 -0.59
C TYR A 143 32.29 -22.05 -0.27
N VAL A 144 32.65 -22.37 0.96
CA VAL A 144 34.04 -22.65 1.35
C VAL A 144 34.44 -24.04 0.87
N ASP A 145 33.50 -24.99 0.91
CA ASP A 145 33.75 -26.39 0.60
C ASP A 145 33.89 -26.64 -0.91
N ASP A 146 33.19 -25.86 -1.74
CA ASP A 146 33.07 -26.08 -3.18
C ASP A 146 33.63 -24.94 -4.06
N ASP A 147 34.40 -24.02 -3.47
CA ASP A 147 34.93 -22.83 -4.14
C ASP A 147 33.84 -22.03 -4.89
N PHE A 148 32.68 -21.87 -4.24
CA PHE A 148 31.51 -21.15 -4.71
C PHE A 148 30.84 -21.76 -5.98
N ALA A 149 31.16 -23.00 -6.35
CA ALA A 149 30.61 -23.65 -7.55
C ALA A 149 29.08 -23.79 -7.50
N LYS A 150 28.53 -24.34 -6.41
CA LYS A 150 27.07 -24.43 -6.22
C LYS A 150 26.46 -23.05 -6.03
N GLY A 151 27.18 -22.10 -5.43
CA GLY A 151 26.76 -20.71 -5.30
C GLY A 151 26.39 -20.06 -6.64
N LYS A 152 27.19 -20.29 -7.69
CA LYS A 152 26.89 -19.80 -9.06
C LYS A 152 25.64 -20.46 -9.67
N GLN A 153 25.45 -21.75 -9.43
CA GLN A 153 24.26 -22.47 -9.91
C GLN A 153 22.99 -21.96 -9.21
N LEU A 154 23.04 -21.82 -7.88
CA LEU A 154 21.94 -21.28 -7.07
C LEU A 154 21.62 -19.83 -7.44
N HIS A 155 22.63 -19.01 -7.72
CA HIS A 155 22.44 -17.65 -8.20
C HIS A 155 21.65 -17.61 -9.51
N THR A 156 22.05 -18.41 -10.49
CA THR A 156 21.33 -18.52 -11.79
C THR A 156 19.89 -18.98 -11.59
N LYS A 157 19.67 -19.94 -10.67
CA LYS A 157 18.34 -20.43 -10.30
C LYS A 157 17.49 -19.32 -9.67
N LEU A 158 18.07 -18.53 -8.76
CA LEU A 158 17.38 -17.39 -8.13
C LEU A 158 17.03 -16.30 -9.14
N VAL A 159 17.97 -15.89 -10.00
CA VAL A 159 17.69 -14.87 -11.02
C VAL A 159 16.54 -15.31 -11.93
N THR A 160 16.52 -16.59 -12.33
CA THR A 160 15.44 -17.15 -13.14
C THR A 160 14.10 -17.15 -12.40
N ALA A 161 14.08 -17.63 -11.15
CA ALA A 161 12.87 -17.64 -10.32
C ALA A 161 12.36 -16.22 -10.02
N ASN A 162 13.26 -15.27 -9.77
CA ASN A 162 12.92 -13.88 -9.52
C ASN A 162 12.28 -13.22 -10.76
N VAL A 163 12.80 -13.47 -11.97
CA VAL A 163 12.18 -12.96 -13.22
C VAL A 163 10.77 -13.50 -13.41
N ALA A 164 10.56 -14.80 -13.15
CA ALA A 164 9.22 -15.39 -13.21
C ALA A 164 8.28 -14.76 -12.17
N TYR A 165 8.76 -14.61 -10.93
CA TYR A 165 8.03 -13.95 -9.84
C TYR A 165 7.66 -12.51 -10.17
N GLU A 166 8.62 -11.67 -10.54
CA GLU A 166 8.37 -10.26 -10.85
C GLU A 166 7.37 -10.07 -11.98
N THR A 167 7.38 -10.97 -12.97
CA THR A 167 6.45 -10.92 -14.11
C THR A 167 4.99 -11.06 -13.65
N VAL A 168 4.73 -11.95 -12.70
CA VAL A 168 3.37 -12.16 -12.16
C VAL A 168 3.07 -11.18 -11.02
N ALA A 169 4.05 -10.81 -10.21
CA ALA A 169 3.91 -9.83 -9.14
C ALA A 169 3.44 -8.46 -9.67
N LYS A 170 3.99 -7.99 -10.80
CA LYS A 170 3.53 -6.75 -11.46
C LYS A 170 2.05 -6.82 -11.88
N GLN A 171 1.61 -7.97 -12.38
CA GLN A 171 0.20 -8.20 -12.72
C GLN A 171 -0.65 -8.17 -11.45
N TYR A 172 -0.16 -8.76 -10.36
CA TYR A 172 -0.86 -8.80 -9.08
C TYR A 172 -1.05 -7.40 -8.49
N PHE A 173 0.01 -6.58 -8.43
CA PHE A 173 -0.11 -5.20 -7.93
C PHE A 173 -1.09 -4.37 -8.75
N THR A 174 -1.06 -4.51 -10.08
CA THR A 174 -2.02 -3.84 -10.97
C THR A 174 -3.46 -4.33 -10.72
N ALA A 175 -3.64 -5.64 -10.57
CA ALA A 175 -4.93 -6.25 -10.30
C ALA A 175 -5.50 -5.84 -8.93
N LEU A 176 -4.64 -5.77 -7.91
CA LEU A 176 -5.02 -5.37 -6.56
C LEU A 176 -5.46 -3.90 -6.52
N GLN A 177 -4.72 -3.00 -7.20
CA GLN A 177 -5.13 -1.60 -7.34
C GLN A 177 -6.48 -1.46 -8.06
N LYS A 178 -6.70 -2.26 -9.11
CA LYS A 178 -7.98 -2.27 -9.83
C LYS A 178 -9.13 -2.77 -8.96
N MET A 179 -8.93 -3.88 -8.25
CA MET A 179 -9.89 -4.42 -7.30
C MET A 179 -10.26 -3.40 -6.22
N ASP A 180 -9.26 -2.74 -5.64
CA ASP A 180 -9.44 -1.72 -4.62
C ASP A 180 -10.25 -0.53 -5.14
N ASN A 181 -9.99 -0.07 -6.37
CA ASN A 181 -10.82 0.92 -7.04
C ASN A 181 -12.27 0.46 -7.26
N GLU A 182 -12.48 -0.77 -7.74
CA GLU A 182 -13.81 -1.35 -7.95
C GLU A 182 -14.60 -1.39 -6.64
N GLN A 183 -13.96 -1.82 -5.54
CA GLN A 183 -14.54 -1.87 -4.21
C GLN A 183 -14.93 -0.49 -3.67
N ARG A 184 -14.05 0.51 -3.82
CA ARG A 184 -14.37 1.90 -3.43
C ARG A 184 -15.53 2.50 -4.21
N GLN A 185 -15.63 2.20 -5.50
CA GLN A 185 -16.76 2.66 -6.32
C GLN A 185 -18.07 1.98 -5.94
N ALA A 186 -18.03 0.67 -5.65
CA ALA A 186 -19.19 -0.06 -5.15
C ALA A 186 -19.67 0.51 -3.80
N GLU A 187 -18.75 0.81 -2.89
CA GLU A 187 -19.07 1.41 -1.60
C GLU A 187 -19.66 2.82 -1.73
N LEU A 188 -19.12 3.65 -2.62
CA LEU A 188 -19.73 4.96 -2.94
C LEU A 188 -21.17 4.81 -3.43
N LEU A 189 -21.44 3.84 -4.34
CA LEU A 189 -22.79 3.60 -4.84
C LEU A 189 -23.71 3.11 -3.72
N LYS A 190 -23.25 2.17 -2.89
CA LYS A 190 -24.00 1.66 -1.73
C LYS A 190 -24.40 2.77 -0.78
N ARG A 191 -23.47 3.64 -0.39
CA ARG A 191 -23.73 4.79 0.49
C ARG A 191 -24.70 5.78 -0.15
N LYS A 192 -24.58 6.02 -1.46
CA LYS A 192 -25.49 6.88 -2.19
C LYS A 192 -26.91 6.32 -2.22
N ASP A 193 -27.08 5.04 -2.53
CA ASP A 193 -28.37 4.36 -2.62
C ASP A 193 -29.04 4.24 -1.23
N ALA A 194 -28.24 4.09 -0.17
CA ALA A 194 -28.70 4.11 1.21
C ALA A 194 -29.02 5.53 1.74
N ASP A 195 -28.87 6.58 0.92
CA ASP A 195 -28.97 7.99 1.34
C ASP A 195 -28.11 8.27 2.59
N GLN A 196 -26.85 7.80 2.58
CA GLN A 196 -25.81 8.09 3.58
C GLN A 196 -24.86 9.16 3.03
N GLN A 197 -25.32 10.41 2.93
CA GLN A 197 -24.59 11.49 2.29
C GLN A 197 -23.34 11.89 3.07
N ILE A 198 -23.36 11.84 4.41
CA ILE A 198 -22.17 12.21 5.20
C ILE A 198 -21.04 11.23 4.87
N MET A 199 -21.31 9.94 4.99
CA MET A 199 -20.31 8.92 4.71
C MET A 199 -19.93 8.83 3.24
N TYR A 200 -20.86 9.10 2.32
CA TYR A 200 -20.57 9.20 0.88
C TYR A 200 -19.53 10.30 0.62
N ASN A 201 -19.77 11.52 1.12
CA ASN A 201 -18.86 12.64 0.92
C ASN A 201 -17.51 12.42 1.63
N ALA A 202 -17.52 11.76 2.79
CA ALA A 202 -16.29 11.41 3.50
C ALA A 202 -15.43 10.44 2.68
N LEU A 203 -16.02 9.35 2.20
CA LEU A 203 -15.32 8.40 1.34
C LEU A 203 -14.83 9.05 0.04
N LYS A 204 -15.65 9.92 -0.57
CA LYS A 204 -15.33 10.59 -1.83
C LYS A 204 -14.11 11.51 -1.68
N PHE A 205 -14.05 12.31 -0.60
CA PHE A 205 -12.86 13.12 -0.29
C PHE A 205 -11.61 12.24 -0.11
N MET A 206 -11.72 11.14 0.63
CA MET A 206 -10.57 10.25 0.89
C MET A 206 -10.00 9.67 -0.41
N ILE A 207 -10.86 9.20 -1.32
CA ILE A 207 -10.45 8.69 -2.64
C ILE A 207 -9.68 9.76 -3.43
N ASP A 208 -10.20 10.98 -3.48
CA ASP A 208 -9.57 12.03 -4.28
C ASP A 208 -8.31 12.60 -3.63
N ALA A 209 -8.23 12.58 -2.29
CA ALA A 209 -7.00 12.91 -1.56
C ALA A 209 -5.90 11.86 -1.77
N GLU A 210 -6.25 10.57 -1.79
CA GLU A 210 -5.33 9.49 -2.18
C GLU A 210 -4.85 9.65 -3.63
N ALA A 211 -5.73 10.08 -4.55
CA ALA A 211 -5.35 10.33 -5.94
C ALA A 211 -4.30 11.45 -6.07
N VAL A 212 -4.30 12.45 -5.19
CA VAL A 212 -3.24 13.48 -5.11
C VAL A 212 -1.91 12.85 -4.67
N ALA A 213 -1.94 11.94 -3.69
CA ALA A 213 -0.75 11.24 -3.23
C ALA A 213 -0.16 10.35 -4.33
N ILE A 214 -1.02 9.56 -4.97
CA ILE A 214 -0.64 8.65 -6.07
C ILE A 214 -0.02 9.42 -7.23
N GLU A 215 -0.58 10.57 -7.62
CA GLU A 215 -0.01 11.39 -8.69
C GLU A 215 1.44 11.83 -8.39
N MET A 216 1.73 12.23 -7.15
CA MET A 216 3.12 12.56 -6.76
C MET A 216 4.03 11.34 -6.78
N GLN A 217 3.54 10.19 -6.32
CA GLN A 217 4.29 8.92 -6.34
C GLN A 217 4.60 8.44 -7.76
N GLU A 218 3.61 8.48 -8.67
CA GLU A 218 3.77 8.10 -10.08
C GLU A 218 4.78 8.99 -10.80
N GLN A 219 4.88 10.26 -10.40
CA GLN A 219 5.91 11.19 -10.89
C GLN A 219 7.27 11.04 -10.18
N GLY A 220 7.37 10.21 -9.13
CA GLY A 220 8.59 10.03 -8.34
C GLY A 220 8.97 11.27 -7.51
N ILE A 221 7.98 12.03 -7.05
CA ILE A 221 8.17 13.29 -6.33
C ILE A 221 8.29 13.05 -4.81
N ASN A 222 9.30 13.68 -4.22
CA ASN A 222 9.63 13.72 -2.80
C ASN A 222 10.17 15.11 -2.42
N ALA A 223 10.53 15.33 -1.15
CA ALA A 223 11.10 16.60 -0.69
C ALA A 223 12.29 17.09 -1.53
N GLY A 224 13.19 16.20 -1.95
CA GLY A 224 14.42 16.53 -2.67
C GLY A 224 14.21 17.01 -4.10
N ASN A 225 13.06 16.72 -4.71
CA ASN A 225 12.74 17.10 -6.09
C ASN A 225 11.35 17.73 -6.26
N VAL A 226 10.72 18.22 -5.18
CA VAL A 226 9.35 18.77 -5.19
C VAL A 226 9.10 19.83 -6.28
N LEU A 227 10.13 20.61 -6.65
CA LEU A 227 10.03 21.62 -7.72
C LEU A 227 9.90 21.04 -9.14
N GLN A 228 10.08 19.73 -9.30
CA GLN A 228 9.96 19.01 -10.58
C GLN A 228 8.55 18.45 -10.81
N LEU A 229 7.62 18.64 -9.87
CA LEU A 229 6.24 18.19 -9.96
C LEU A 229 5.55 18.79 -11.20
N ASP A 230 4.95 17.93 -12.02
CA ASP A 230 4.02 18.32 -13.09
C ASP A 230 2.76 18.90 -12.44
N MET A 231 2.78 20.23 -12.32
CA MET A 231 1.73 21.02 -11.71
C MET A 231 0.39 20.87 -12.42
N ALA A 232 0.35 20.59 -13.72
CA ALA A 232 -0.93 20.47 -14.42
C ALA A 232 -1.68 19.22 -13.97
N LYS A 233 -0.98 18.07 -13.89
CA LYS A 233 -1.57 16.82 -13.41
C LYS A 233 -1.91 16.86 -11.93
N PHE A 234 -0.98 17.37 -11.11
CA PHE A 234 -1.21 17.53 -9.67
C PHE A 234 -2.42 18.43 -9.39
N LYS A 235 -2.51 19.58 -10.07
CA LYS A 235 -3.61 20.54 -9.85
C LYS A 235 -4.97 19.95 -10.21
N ALA A 236 -5.05 19.15 -11.27
CA ALA A 236 -6.28 18.44 -11.63
C ALA A 236 -6.78 17.53 -10.51
N LYS A 237 -5.89 16.76 -9.84
CA LYS A 237 -6.26 15.94 -8.67
C LYS A 237 -6.60 16.78 -7.45
N TYR A 238 -5.81 17.81 -7.18
CA TYR A 238 -6.01 18.73 -6.07
C TYR A 238 -7.37 19.45 -6.13
N ASP A 239 -7.81 19.82 -7.32
CA ASP A 239 -9.09 20.52 -7.51
C ASP A 239 -10.28 19.62 -7.17
N MET A 240 -10.27 18.36 -7.63
CA MET A 240 -11.32 17.40 -7.27
C MET A 240 -11.36 17.14 -5.76
N MET A 241 -10.19 16.90 -5.14
CA MET A 241 -10.07 16.77 -3.67
C MET A 241 -10.62 18.00 -2.93
N THR A 242 -10.38 19.21 -3.45
CA THR A 242 -10.85 20.45 -2.82
C THR A 242 -12.36 20.62 -2.95
N GLU A 243 -12.94 20.27 -4.09
CA GLU A 243 -14.39 20.28 -4.30
C GLU A 243 -15.08 19.29 -3.35
N ASP A 244 -14.55 18.07 -3.22
CA ASP A 244 -15.10 17.05 -2.33
C ASP A 244 -14.98 17.45 -0.85
N LEU A 245 -13.87 18.10 -0.45
CA LEU A 245 -13.74 18.64 0.91
C LEU A 245 -14.82 19.68 1.20
N ASN A 246 -15.13 20.56 0.25
CA ASN A 246 -16.16 21.58 0.42
C ASN A 246 -17.55 20.96 0.58
N ALA A 247 -17.85 19.92 -0.22
CA ALA A 247 -19.11 19.17 -0.11
C ALA A 247 -19.22 18.47 1.26
N LEU A 248 -18.15 17.78 1.68
CA LEU A 248 -18.04 17.14 3.00
C LEU A 248 -18.21 18.15 4.14
N ALA A 249 -17.49 19.27 4.12
CA ALA A 249 -17.56 20.29 5.17
C ALA A 249 -18.94 20.97 5.25
N THR A 250 -19.70 20.96 4.15
CA THR A 250 -21.07 21.48 4.11
C THR A 250 -22.03 20.48 4.75
N ILE A 251 -22.03 19.22 4.30
CA ILE A 251 -22.96 18.20 4.81
C ILE A 251 -22.68 17.83 6.27
N ALA A 252 -21.43 17.89 6.70
CA ALA A 252 -21.04 17.63 8.09
C ALA A 252 -21.58 18.66 9.10
N LYS A 253 -22.09 19.81 8.64
CA LYS A 253 -22.73 20.82 9.50
C LYS A 253 -24.25 20.66 9.60
N ASP A 254 -24.84 19.79 8.78
CA ASP A 254 -26.26 19.52 8.79
C ASP A 254 -26.62 18.62 9.98
N LYS A 255 -27.12 19.24 11.05
CA LYS A 255 -27.48 18.55 12.29
C LYS A 255 -28.63 17.56 12.10
N GLU A 256 -29.59 17.88 11.23
CA GLU A 256 -30.71 16.97 10.94
C GLU A 256 -30.19 15.73 10.22
N ARG A 257 -29.25 15.92 9.28
CA ARG A 257 -28.59 14.83 8.57
C ARG A 257 -27.75 13.95 9.49
N ILE A 258 -26.93 14.56 10.35
CA ILE A 258 -26.12 13.82 11.34
C ILE A 258 -27.02 12.94 12.22
N GLN A 259 -28.12 13.50 12.71
CA GLN A 259 -29.09 12.74 13.51
C GLN A 259 -29.76 11.63 12.70
N LYS A 260 -30.16 11.90 11.45
CA LYS A 260 -30.80 10.92 10.56
C LYS A 260 -29.89 9.73 10.24
N GLU A 261 -28.61 10.00 9.93
CA GLU A 261 -27.63 8.97 9.57
C GLU A 261 -27.02 8.27 10.80
N GLY A 262 -27.27 8.78 12.02
CA GLY A 262 -26.73 8.21 13.25
C GLY A 262 -25.22 8.42 13.41
N VAL A 263 -24.63 9.38 12.70
CA VAL A 263 -23.19 9.66 12.73
C VAL A 263 -22.81 10.37 14.03
N ASN A 264 -21.65 10.02 14.59
CA ASN A 264 -21.14 10.71 15.76
C ASN A 264 -20.65 12.13 15.37
N SER A 265 -21.31 13.17 15.87
CA SER A 265 -21.02 14.58 15.53
C SER A 265 -19.56 14.99 15.81
N PHE A 266 -18.98 14.52 16.92
CA PHE A 266 -17.60 14.83 17.29
C PHE A 266 -16.60 14.16 16.34
N SER A 267 -16.90 12.93 15.93
CA SER A 267 -16.02 12.14 15.07
C SER A 267 -16.01 12.68 13.63
N ILE A 268 -17.18 13.06 13.10
CA ILE A 268 -17.24 13.73 11.78
C ILE A 268 -16.56 15.10 11.80
N GLU A 269 -16.67 15.87 12.89
CA GLU A 269 -15.97 17.16 13.04
C GLU A 269 -14.45 16.97 13.04
N ASN A 270 -13.94 15.99 13.79
CA ASN A 270 -12.52 15.65 13.82
C ASN A 270 -12.01 15.19 12.45
N TYR A 271 -12.80 14.42 11.72
CA TYR A 271 -12.46 14.01 10.36
C TYR A 271 -12.38 15.20 9.40
N VAL A 272 -13.37 16.09 9.40
CA VAL A 272 -13.36 17.31 8.58
C VAL A 272 -12.15 18.19 8.90
N HIS A 273 -11.76 18.27 10.19
CA HIS A 273 -10.57 18.98 10.60
C HIS A 273 -9.30 18.37 9.99
N ALA A 274 -9.07 17.05 10.16
CA ALA A 274 -7.92 16.37 9.60
C ALA A 274 -7.87 16.41 8.05
N ALA A 275 -9.03 16.26 7.41
CA ALA A 275 -9.19 16.41 5.96
C ALA A 275 -8.78 17.83 5.49
N THR A 276 -9.14 18.85 6.27
CA THR A 276 -8.74 20.24 6.01
C THR A 276 -7.22 20.43 6.13
N GLU A 277 -6.58 19.81 7.12
CA GLU A 277 -5.12 19.85 7.28
C GLU A 277 -4.40 19.17 6.11
N ALA A 278 -4.88 18.00 5.66
CA ALA A 278 -4.33 17.32 4.50
C ALA A 278 -4.43 18.19 3.23
N LYS A 279 -5.60 18.80 2.97
CA LYS A 279 -5.76 19.74 1.85
C LYS A 279 -4.85 20.97 1.99
N ALA A 280 -4.66 21.47 3.20
CA ALA A 280 -3.76 22.59 3.47
C ALA A 280 -2.31 22.22 3.13
N ALA A 281 -1.85 21.03 3.52
CA ALA A 281 -0.51 20.54 3.18
C ALA A 281 -0.29 20.44 1.67
N ALA A 282 -1.25 19.90 0.92
CA ALA A 282 -1.21 19.91 -0.54
C ALA A 282 -1.16 21.34 -1.12
N SER A 283 -1.87 22.29 -0.50
CA SER A 283 -1.81 23.71 -0.89
C SER A 283 -0.43 24.33 -0.65
N LYS A 284 0.27 23.94 0.43
CA LYS A 284 1.62 24.41 0.74
C LYS A 284 2.67 23.88 -0.25
N ILE A 285 2.46 22.69 -0.84
CA ILE A 285 3.29 22.18 -1.94
C ILE A 285 3.17 23.13 -3.15
N ILE A 286 1.95 23.50 -3.53
CA ILE A 286 1.69 24.48 -4.60
C ILE A 286 2.37 25.82 -4.29
N GLU A 287 2.23 26.32 -3.06
CA GLU A 287 2.86 27.56 -2.63
C GLU A 287 4.39 27.51 -2.75
N ARG A 288 5.01 26.41 -2.32
CA ARG A 288 6.46 26.18 -2.41
C ARG A 288 6.94 26.20 -3.86
N ILE A 289 6.21 25.53 -4.75
CA ILE A 289 6.53 25.49 -6.20
C ILE A 289 6.39 26.89 -6.81
N ASN A 290 5.32 27.61 -6.50
CA ASN A 290 5.10 28.98 -6.98
C ASN A 290 6.21 29.94 -6.52
N LYS A 291 6.66 29.78 -5.27
CA LYS A 291 7.81 30.53 -4.71
C LYS A 291 9.16 30.07 -5.25
N LYS A 292 9.22 28.96 -5.99
CA LYS A 292 10.45 28.31 -6.47
C LYS A 292 11.44 28.02 -5.34
N GLN A 293 10.92 27.67 -4.16
CA GLN A 293 11.71 27.45 -2.95
C GLN A 293 12.03 25.97 -2.76
N PRO A 294 13.28 25.52 -2.93
CA PRO A 294 13.64 24.14 -2.62
C PRO A 294 13.47 23.86 -1.13
N VAL A 295 13.32 22.60 -0.77
CA VAL A 295 13.45 22.18 0.64
C VAL A 295 14.89 22.41 1.07
N SER A 296 15.10 22.91 2.29
CA SER A 296 16.45 23.25 2.75
C SER A 296 17.29 22.00 2.94
N ASP A 297 18.62 22.11 2.76
CA ASP A 297 19.53 20.98 3.01
C ASP A 297 19.43 20.48 4.46
N SER A 298 19.16 21.37 5.41
CA SER A 298 18.95 20.99 6.81
C SER A 298 17.71 20.12 7.00
N ASP A 299 16.61 20.42 6.30
CA ASP A 299 15.39 19.64 6.36
C ASP A 299 15.55 18.30 5.63
N LEU A 300 16.20 18.29 4.47
CA LEU A 300 16.45 17.08 3.68
C LEU A 300 17.31 16.05 4.43
N ASN A 301 18.28 16.53 5.22
CA ASN A 301 19.13 15.68 6.05
C ASN A 301 18.54 15.44 7.45
N GLY A 302 17.42 16.07 7.77
CA GLY A 302 16.72 15.95 9.05
C GLY A 302 15.71 14.81 9.08
N GLN A 303 15.16 14.55 10.27
CA GLN A 303 14.12 13.52 10.47
C GLN A 303 12.69 14.08 10.38
N PHE A 304 12.54 15.37 10.04
CA PHE A 304 11.30 16.13 10.25
C PHE A 304 10.51 16.42 8.97
N LEU A 305 10.82 15.76 7.85
CA LEU A 305 10.16 15.99 6.57
C LEU A 305 8.63 15.83 6.63
N SER A 306 8.12 14.95 7.50
CA SER A 306 6.68 14.77 7.76
C SER A 306 6.00 15.97 8.45
N THR A 307 6.78 16.91 8.96
CA THR A 307 6.33 18.15 9.61
C THR A 307 6.82 19.42 8.90
N THR A 308 7.66 19.28 7.88
CA THR A 308 8.15 20.39 7.07
C THR A 308 7.09 20.81 6.06
N ASP A 309 6.66 22.07 6.13
CA ASP A 309 5.61 22.59 5.26
C ASP A 309 5.95 22.51 3.77
N GLY A 310 4.96 22.11 2.96
CA GLY A 310 5.08 22.06 1.50
C GLY A 310 5.98 20.93 0.99
N THR A 311 6.24 19.90 1.80
CA THR A 311 6.83 18.64 1.34
C THR A 311 5.74 17.61 1.02
N PRO A 312 5.96 16.70 0.05
CA PRO A 312 5.09 15.54 -0.15
C PRO A 312 4.94 14.69 1.11
N GLU A 313 6.01 14.53 1.90
CA GLU A 313 6.04 13.75 3.13
C GLU A 313 5.11 14.31 4.21
N ASN A 314 5.01 15.64 4.33
CA ASN A 314 4.06 16.28 5.23
C ASN A 314 2.61 16.06 4.78
N PHE A 315 2.35 16.09 3.47
CA PHE A 315 1.04 15.74 2.94
C PHE A 315 0.67 14.28 3.23
N TYR A 316 1.58 13.32 2.99
CA TYR A 316 1.33 11.91 3.30
C TYR A 316 1.04 11.67 4.78
N TYR A 317 1.76 12.37 5.67
CA TYR A 317 1.53 12.29 7.11
C TYR A 317 0.12 12.77 7.49
N LEU A 318 -0.28 13.95 7.03
CA LEU A 318 -1.59 14.53 7.34
C LEU A 318 -2.75 13.79 6.66
N LEU A 319 -2.53 13.25 5.46
CA LEU A 319 -3.48 12.33 4.83
C LEU A 319 -3.66 11.06 5.68
N GLY A 320 -2.57 10.50 6.20
CA GLY A 320 -2.64 9.37 7.14
C GLY A 320 -3.50 9.68 8.38
N LYS A 321 -3.40 10.91 8.92
CA LYS A 321 -4.28 11.38 10.00
C LYS A 321 -5.74 11.48 9.58
N ALA A 322 -6.02 11.96 8.37
CA ALA A 322 -7.39 11.96 7.86
C ALA A 322 -7.96 10.54 7.73
N VAL A 323 -7.14 9.57 7.27
CA VAL A 323 -7.54 8.15 7.20
C VAL A 323 -7.82 7.57 8.59
N GLU A 324 -6.96 7.86 9.59
CA GLU A 324 -7.22 7.48 10.99
C GLU A 324 -8.58 8.00 11.46
N ARG A 325 -8.87 9.29 11.24
CA ARG A 325 -10.15 9.91 11.64
C ARG A 325 -11.35 9.40 10.86
N TYR A 326 -11.20 9.05 9.59
CA TYR A 326 -12.27 8.44 8.80
C TYR A 326 -12.74 7.12 9.43
N ASN A 327 -11.79 6.30 9.89
CA ASN A 327 -12.08 5.01 10.53
C ASN A 327 -12.71 5.15 11.92
N GLU A 328 -12.74 6.36 12.49
CA GLU A 328 -13.35 6.67 13.78
C GLU A 328 -14.76 7.28 13.66
N ILE A 329 -15.28 7.54 12.44
CA ILE A 329 -16.58 8.22 12.25
C ILE A 329 -17.75 7.39 12.84
N ASN A 330 -17.60 6.06 12.91
CA ASN A 330 -18.60 5.13 13.43
C ASN A 330 -18.05 4.32 14.60
#